data_AF-A0A2W4QWZ5-F1
#
_entry.id   AF-A0A2W4QWZ5-F1
#
_cell.length_a   1.000
_cell.length_b   1.000
_cell.length_c   1.000
_cell.angle_alpha   90.00
_cell.angle_beta   90.00
_cell.angle_gamma   90.00
#
_symmetry.space_group_name_H-M   'P 1'
#
loop_
_entity.id
_entity.type
_entity.pdbx_description
1 polymer ?
#
loop_
_entity_poly.entity_id
_entity_poly.type
_entity_poly.pdbx_seq_one_letter_code
_entity_poly.pdbx_strand_id
1 'polypeptide(L)'
;MRELDVNDLRALIRLIAPLRALREDVEKSLHLELYSGAGDLAVRSLTALRDQVLEITQDPYIEALSLDAYAGDDREKFSQVMLISGQLLAYLEAQTGVSLAAHPGRQHYSVQTAPNVHLNMGDVVGGQAEKIMDFVESAVANAMRGIGGRGGPRPPRPPRPPEPPRPPRGERKRREDDAYDYGSGDEEMY
;
A
#
# COMPACT_ATOMS: atom_id res chain seq x y z
N MET A 1 12.21 -31.28 -11.15
CA MET A 1 12.65 -29.87 -11.17
C MET A 1 13.10 -29.55 -12.58
N ARG A 2 12.49 -28.54 -13.20
CA ARG A 2 12.81 -28.10 -14.56
C ARG A 2 14.09 -27.25 -14.55
N GLU A 3 14.87 -27.31 -15.63
CA GLU A 3 16.01 -26.41 -15.83
C GLU A 3 15.49 -24.99 -16.14
N LEU A 4 15.90 -24.02 -15.33
CA LEU A 4 15.41 -22.64 -15.41
C LEU A 4 16.22 -21.86 -16.45
N ASP A 5 15.52 -21.19 -17.37
CA ASP A 5 16.17 -20.27 -18.30
C ASP A 5 16.31 -18.84 -17.72
N VAL A 6 16.96 -17.94 -18.46
CA VAL A 6 17.15 -16.55 -18.03
C VAL A 6 15.82 -15.78 -17.91
N ASN A 7 14.81 -16.14 -18.69
CA ASN A 7 13.49 -15.52 -18.62
C ASN A 7 12.73 -16.01 -17.39
N ASP A 8 12.84 -17.30 -17.06
CA ASP A 8 12.30 -17.91 -15.84
C ASP A 8 12.90 -17.23 -14.60
N LEU A 9 14.23 -17.05 -14.56
CA LEU A 9 14.89 -16.32 -13.47
C LEU A 9 14.39 -14.88 -13.34
N ARG A 10 14.21 -14.15 -14.46
CA ARG A 10 13.66 -12.79 -14.44
C ARG A 10 12.21 -12.77 -13.96
N ALA A 11 11.41 -13.77 -14.32
CA ALA A 11 10.04 -13.91 -13.86
C ALA A 11 10.01 -14.14 -12.34
N LEU A 12 10.84 -15.05 -11.82
CA LEU A 12 10.97 -15.30 -10.37
C LEU A 12 11.40 -14.06 -9.60
N ILE A 13 12.37 -13.29 -10.10
CA ILE A 13 12.83 -12.03 -9.47
C ILE A 13 11.67 -11.03 -9.33
N ARG A 14 10.81 -10.92 -10.35
CA ARG A 14 9.65 -10.00 -10.30
C ARG A 14 8.62 -10.38 -9.24
N LEU A 15 8.57 -11.65 -8.83
CA LEU A 15 7.66 -12.13 -7.79
C LEU A 15 8.16 -11.85 -6.36
N ILE A 16 9.44 -11.51 -6.18
CA ILE A 16 10.01 -11.25 -4.84
C ILE A 16 9.35 -10.01 -4.19
N ALA A 17 9.20 -8.92 -4.95
CA ALA A 17 8.60 -7.69 -4.44
C ALA A 17 7.14 -7.85 -3.97
N PRO A 18 6.19 -8.38 -4.78
CA PRO A 18 4.81 -8.56 -4.34
C PRO A 18 4.69 -9.59 -3.21
N LEU A 19 5.51 -10.64 -3.18
CA LEU A 19 5.49 -11.61 -2.09
C LEU A 19 6.01 -11.02 -0.77
N ARG A 20 7.01 -10.14 -0.83
CA ARG A 20 7.51 -9.40 0.33
C ARG A 20 6.47 -8.42 0.85
N ALA A 21 5.83 -7.66 -0.03
CA ALA A 21 4.74 -6.75 0.34
C ALA A 21 3.60 -7.50 1.04
N LEU A 22 3.16 -8.64 0.48
CA LEU A 22 2.14 -9.48 1.10
C LEU A 22 2.55 -9.93 2.51
N ARG A 23 3.79 -10.41 2.68
CA ARG A 23 4.30 -10.84 3.98
C ARG A 23 4.30 -9.68 4.99
N GLU A 24 4.81 -8.51 4.60
CA GLU A 24 4.87 -7.34 5.47
C GLU A 24 3.47 -6.85 5.87
N ASP A 25 2.51 -6.86 4.95
CA ASP A 25 1.14 -6.44 5.22
C ASP A 25 0.42 -7.43 6.14
N VAL A 26 0.65 -8.73 5.95
CA VAL A 26 0.14 -9.79 6.84
C VAL A 26 0.75 -9.69 8.22
N GLU A 27 2.07 -9.47 8.32
CA GLU A 27 2.78 -9.27 9.59
C GLU A 27 2.26 -8.04 10.34
N LYS A 28 2.13 -6.88 9.67
CA LYS A 28 1.54 -5.67 10.25
C LYS A 28 0.10 -5.90 10.70
N SER A 29 -0.70 -6.60 9.89
CA SER A 29 -2.11 -6.89 10.21
C SER A 29 -2.23 -7.82 11.42
N LEU A 30 -1.33 -8.79 11.57
CA LEU A 30 -1.25 -9.64 12.77
C LEU A 30 -0.85 -8.82 14.00
N HIS A 31 0.14 -7.93 13.89
CA HIS A 31 0.60 -7.10 15.00
C HIS A 31 -0.41 -6.05 15.44
N LEU A 32 -1.18 -5.49 14.51
CA LEU A 32 -2.21 -4.49 14.79
C LEU A 32 -3.59 -5.10 15.03
N GLU A 33 -3.70 -6.43 14.98
CA GLU A 33 -4.96 -7.17 15.10
C GLU A 33 -6.03 -6.77 14.06
N LEU A 34 -5.59 -6.32 12.88
CA LEU A 34 -6.44 -5.88 11.75
C LEU A 34 -6.69 -6.99 10.72
N TYR A 35 -6.77 -8.24 11.15
CA TYR A 35 -6.92 -9.41 10.26
C TYR A 35 -8.38 -9.86 10.05
N SER A 36 -9.32 -9.38 10.87
CA SER A 36 -10.73 -9.78 10.80
C SER A 36 -11.37 -9.43 9.45
N GLY A 37 -11.98 -10.42 8.80
CA GLY A 37 -12.64 -10.32 7.51
C GLY A 37 -11.70 -10.37 6.29
N ALA A 38 -10.39 -10.46 6.50
CA ALA A 38 -9.38 -10.41 5.43
C ALA A 38 -8.67 -11.75 5.18
N GLY A 39 -8.96 -12.80 5.96
CA GLY A 39 -8.21 -14.07 5.89
C GLY A 39 -8.27 -14.72 4.51
N ASP A 40 -9.46 -14.79 3.92
CA ASP A 40 -9.65 -15.36 2.58
C ASP A 40 -8.96 -14.55 1.47
N LEU A 41 -8.80 -13.24 1.67
CA LEU A 41 -8.07 -12.40 0.72
C LEU A 41 -6.57 -12.66 0.80
N ALA A 42 -6.02 -12.76 2.01
CA ALA A 42 -4.61 -13.05 2.23
C ALA A 42 -4.25 -14.44 1.66
N VAL A 43 -5.07 -15.45 1.92
CA VAL A 43 -4.91 -16.81 1.39
C VAL A 43 -4.95 -16.81 -0.13
N ARG A 44 -5.96 -16.19 -0.75
CA ARG A 44 -6.05 -16.13 -2.23
C ARG A 44 -4.85 -15.42 -2.86
N SER A 45 -4.38 -14.34 -2.24
CA SER A 45 -3.20 -13.61 -2.71
C SER A 45 -1.95 -14.47 -2.66
N LEU A 46 -1.75 -15.22 -1.58
CA LEU A 46 -0.63 -16.15 -1.47
C LEU A 46 -0.74 -17.30 -2.48
N THR A 47 -1.92 -17.91 -2.60
CA THR A 47 -2.15 -19.02 -3.55
C THR A 47 -1.84 -18.57 -4.98
N ALA A 48 -2.31 -17.39 -5.39
CA ALA A 48 -2.02 -16.86 -6.71
C ALA A 48 -0.51 -16.63 -6.96
N LEU A 49 0.23 -16.14 -5.97
CA LEU A 49 1.68 -15.98 -6.07
C LEU A 49 2.42 -17.32 -6.09
N ARG A 50 2.02 -18.26 -5.24
CA ARG A 50 2.57 -19.62 -5.21
C ARG A 50 2.36 -20.32 -6.55
N ASP A 51 1.17 -20.24 -7.12
CA ASP A 51 0.83 -20.93 -8.36
C ASP A 51 1.67 -20.39 -9.53
N GLN A 52 1.95 -19.08 -9.57
CA GLN A 52 2.88 -18.49 -10.53
C GLN A 52 4.31 -19.02 -10.35
N VAL A 53 4.78 -19.15 -9.11
CA VAL A 53 6.11 -19.75 -8.85
C VAL A 53 6.13 -21.20 -9.29
N LEU A 54 5.08 -21.97 -8.98
CA LEU A 54 4.95 -23.39 -9.34
C LEU A 54 4.91 -23.59 -10.86
N GLU A 55 4.21 -22.73 -11.59
CA GLU A 55 4.15 -22.76 -13.06
C GLU A 55 5.54 -22.60 -13.70
N ILE A 56 6.36 -21.71 -13.12
CA ILE A 56 7.72 -21.44 -13.60
C ILE A 56 8.67 -22.58 -13.22
N THR A 57 8.69 -22.99 -11.95
CA THR A 57 9.73 -23.90 -11.43
C THR A 57 9.38 -25.37 -11.59
N GLN A 58 8.09 -25.71 -11.58
CA GLN A 58 7.58 -27.07 -11.56
C GLN A 58 8.25 -27.91 -10.46
N ASP A 59 8.49 -27.27 -9.30
CA ASP A 59 9.16 -27.87 -8.15
C ASP A 59 8.12 -28.48 -7.18
N PRO A 60 8.17 -29.80 -6.92
CA PRO A 60 7.32 -30.46 -5.93
C PRO A 60 7.38 -29.84 -4.53
N TYR A 61 8.49 -29.20 -4.16
CA TYR A 61 8.60 -28.49 -2.88
C TYR A 61 7.58 -27.33 -2.80
N ILE A 62 7.43 -26.55 -3.88
CA ILE A 62 6.46 -25.45 -3.95
C ILE A 62 5.03 -25.99 -3.96
N GLU A 63 4.83 -27.15 -4.57
CA GLU A 63 3.54 -27.83 -4.53
C GLU A 63 3.16 -28.22 -3.09
N ALA A 64 4.12 -28.71 -2.30
CA ALA A 64 3.91 -29.04 -0.89
C ALA A 64 3.62 -27.82 0.00
N LEU A 65 4.01 -26.61 -0.40
CA LEU A 65 3.71 -25.34 0.29
C LEU A 65 2.25 -24.87 0.11
N SER A 66 1.31 -25.80 -0.03
CA SER A 66 -0.12 -25.49 -0.15
C SER A 66 -0.77 -25.28 1.22
N LEU A 67 -1.78 -24.41 1.25
CA LEU A 67 -2.62 -24.21 2.42
C LEU A 67 -3.70 -25.28 2.47
N ASP A 68 -3.37 -26.44 3.03
CA ASP A 68 -4.31 -27.53 3.32
C ASP A 68 -5.10 -27.25 4.61
N ALA A 69 -5.90 -26.18 4.65
CA ALA A 69 -7.03 -25.99 5.57
C ALA A 69 -7.62 -24.58 5.48
N TYR A 70 -8.63 -24.39 4.63
CA TYR A 70 -9.45 -23.17 4.58
C TYR A 70 -10.39 -23.01 5.80
N ALA A 71 -10.26 -23.86 6.84
CA ALA A 71 -11.22 -23.98 7.95
C ALA A 71 -10.79 -23.29 9.25
N GLY A 72 -9.68 -22.56 9.25
CA GLY A 72 -9.23 -21.79 10.41
C GLY A 72 -9.87 -20.41 10.52
N ASP A 73 -9.80 -19.81 11.72
CA ASP A 73 -10.11 -18.39 11.93
C ASP A 73 -9.16 -17.49 11.12
N ASP A 74 -9.53 -16.24 10.87
CA ASP A 74 -8.73 -15.31 10.08
C ASP A 74 -7.31 -15.13 10.66
N ARG A 75 -7.18 -15.20 11.99
CA ARG A 75 -5.87 -15.19 12.65
C ARG A 75 -4.98 -16.36 12.22
N GLU A 76 -5.55 -17.55 12.15
CA GLU A 76 -4.83 -18.77 11.75
C GLU A 76 -4.45 -18.69 10.27
N LYS A 77 -5.38 -18.23 9.42
CA LYS A 77 -5.11 -17.98 8.00
C LYS A 77 -3.96 -17.02 7.79
N PHE A 78 -3.96 -15.87 8.47
CA PHE A 78 -2.86 -14.90 8.39
C PHE A 78 -1.54 -15.50 8.89
N SER A 79 -1.56 -16.26 9.98
CA SER A 79 -0.36 -16.89 10.54
C SER A 79 0.24 -17.92 9.57
N GLN A 80 -0.59 -18.72 8.91
CA GLN A 80 -0.15 -19.67 7.88
C GLN A 80 0.38 -18.94 6.64
N VAL A 81 -0.31 -17.89 6.19
CA VAL A 81 0.15 -17.06 5.07
C VAL A 81 1.51 -16.44 5.37
N MET A 82 1.72 -15.93 6.58
CA MET A 82 3.01 -15.37 7.02
C MET A 82 4.14 -16.41 6.95
N LEU A 83 3.88 -17.63 7.43
CA LEU A 83 4.87 -18.71 7.42
C LEU A 83 5.23 -19.15 6.00
N ILE A 84 4.21 -19.42 5.17
CA ILE A 84 4.42 -19.91 3.81
C ILE A 84 5.04 -18.83 2.93
N SER A 85 4.61 -17.56 3.05
CA SER A 85 5.24 -16.45 2.32
C SER A 85 6.72 -16.30 2.69
N GLY A 86 7.08 -16.53 3.97
CA GLY A 86 8.48 -16.58 4.40
C GLY A 86 9.28 -17.71 3.74
N GLN A 87 8.72 -18.91 3.67
CA GLN A 87 9.36 -20.06 3.01
C GLN A 87 9.50 -19.88 1.50
N LEU A 88 8.46 -19.32 0.85
CA LEU A 88 8.45 -19.04 -0.57
C LEU A 88 9.45 -17.93 -0.93
N LEU A 89 9.59 -16.90 -0.09
CA LEU A 89 10.64 -15.88 -0.24
C LEU A 89 12.03 -16.51 -0.13
N ALA A 90 12.29 -17.29 0.91
CA ALA A 90 13.59 -17.94 1.08
C ALA A 90 13.97 -18.82 -0.12
N TYR A 91 12.99 -19.54 -0.67
CA TYR A 91 13.16 -20.30 -1.90
C TYR A 91 13.52 -19.40 -3.11
N LEU A 92 12.76 -18.32 -3.34
CA LEU A 92 13.03 -17.41 -4.45
C LEU A 92 14.41 -16.73 -4.34
N GLU A 93 14.81 -16.33 -3.13
CA GLU A 93 16.14 -15.76 -2.89
C GLU A 93 17.25 -16.78 -3.16
N ALA A 94 17.06 -18.04 -2.79
CA ALA A 94 18.01 -19.13 -3.07
C ALA A 94 18.12 -19.45 -4.57
N GLN A 95 17.01 -19.43 -5.31
CA GLN A 95 17.01 -19.72 -6.76
C GLN A 95 17.59 -18.58 -7.60
N THR A 96 17.36 -17.33 -7.19
CA THR A 96 17.75 -16.16 -7.98
C THR A 96 19.07 -15.55 -7.53
N GLY A 97 19.54 -15.87 -6.32
CA GLY A 97 20.69 -15.22 -5.68
C GLY A 97 20.43 -13.77 -5.26
N VAL A 98 19.18 -13.30 -5.38
CA VAL A 98 18.79 -11.93 -5.07
C VAL A 98 18.24 -11.91 -3.64
N SER A 99 19.10 -11.58 -2.67
CA SER A 99 18.63 -11.24 -1.33
C SER A 99 18.40 -9.73 -1.24
N LEU A 100 17.14 -9.32 -1.19
CA LEU A 100 16.73 -7.92 -1.05
C LEU A 100 16.84 -7.42 0.40
N ALA A 101 17.53 -8.14 1.30
CA ALA A 101 17.94 -7.65 2.61
C ALA A 101 19.00 -6.52 2.56
N ALA A 102 19.41 -6.10 1.36
CA ALA A 102 20.30 -4.97 1.15
C ALA A 102 19.59 -3.64 1.43
N HIS A 103 19.97 -3.03 2.55
CA HIS A 103 19.63 -1.69 3.02
C HIS A 103 19.48 -0.63 1.91
N PRO A 104 18.56 0.34 2.05
CA PRO A 104 18.44 1.46 1.14
C PRO A 104 19.62 2.42 1.37
N GLY A 105 20.65 2.36 0.53
CA GLY A 105 21.73 3.35 0.63
C GLY A 105 23.00 3.07 -0.18
N ARG A 106 23.30 1.82 -0.56
CA ARG A 106 24.45 1.51 -1.43
C ARG A 106 24.19 0.22 -2.19
N GLN A 107 23.92 0.31 -3.48
CA GLN A 107 23.59 -0.86 -4.28
C GLN A 107 24.36 -0.87 -5.60
N HIS A 108 25.60 -1.36 -5.54
CA HIS A 108 26.19 -2.08 -6.66
C HIS A 108 25.80 -3.55 -6.49
N TYR A 109 24.74 -3.99 -7.16
CA TYR A 109 24.35 -5.39 -7.20
C TYR A 109 25.21 -6.14 -8.20
N SER A 110 26.19 -6.89 -7.72
CA SER A 110 26.80 -7.97 -8.53
C SER A 110 26.05 -9.26 -8.21
N VAL A 111 25.09 -9.61 -9.05
CA VAL A 111 24.52 -10.96 -9.03
C VAL A 111 25.59 -11.91 -9.56
N GLN A 112 26.19 -12.68 -8.67
CA GLN A 112 27.19 -13.69 -9.02
C GLN A 112 26.49 -15.03 -9.21
N THR A 113 25.86 -15.22 -10.37
CA THR A 113 25.50 -16.57 -10.87
C THR A 113 26.77 -17.20 -11.45
N ALA A 114 27.22 -18.33 -10.91
CA ALA A 114 28.38 -19.06 -11.45
C ALA A 114 28.11 -19.66 -12.85
N PRO A 115 29.15 -19.95 -13.65
CA PRO A 115 30.11 -19.02 -14.23
C PRO A 115 29.64 -18.50 -15.61
N ASN A 116 29.80 -17.18 -15.82
CA ASN A 116 29.67 -16.43 -17.08
C ASN A 116 28.29 -15.89 -17.50
N VAL A 117 27.42 -15.54 -16.56
CA VAL A 117 26.30 -14.61 -16.89
C VAL A 117 26.37 -13.40 -15.97
N HIS A 118 26.99 -12.31 -16.46
CA HIS A 118 26.89 -11.00 -15.84
C HIS A 118 25.52 -10.40 -16.17
N LEU A 119 24.54 -10.57 -15.28
CA LEU A 119 23.29 -9.81 -15.34
C LEU A 119 23.54 -8.42 -14.75
N ASN A 120 23.64 -7.41 -15.61
CA ASN A 120 23.72 -6.02 -15.19
C ASN A 120 22.33 -5.58 -14.68
N MET A 121 22.09 -5.76 -13.39
CA MET A 121 20.78 -5.58 -12.76
C MET A 121 20.41 -4.11 -12.52
N GLY A 122 21.33 -3.18 -12.84
CA GLY A 122 21.04 -1.74 -12.90
C GLY A 122 19.91 -1.38 -13.86
N ASP A 123 19.65 -2.22 -14.87
CA ASP A 123 18.62 -1.96 -15.89
C ASP A 123 17.23 -2.53 -15.52
N VAL A 124 17.16 -3.52 -14.61
CA VAL A 124 15.88 -4.13 -14.18
C VAL A 124 15.36 -3.55 -12.86
N VAL A 125 16.25 -3.12 -11.97
CA VAL A 125 15.87 -2.58 -10.65
C VAL A 125 16.11 -1.06 -10.53
N GLY A 126 17.09 -0.51 -11.26
CA GLY A 126 17.36 0.94 -11.29
C GLY A 126 16.57 1.69 -12.36
N GLY A 127 16.25 1.04 -13.47
CA GLY A 127 15.60 1.68 -14.60
C GLY A 127 14.07 1.79 -14.53
N GLN A 128 13.41 1.29 -13.47
CA GLN A 128 11.94 1.36 -13.36
C GLN A 128 11.41 2.10 -12.13
N ALA A 129 12.17 2.26 -11.04
CA ALA A 129 11.74 3.17 -9.97
C ALA A 129 11.78 4.63 -10.46
N GLU A 130 12.85 5.01 -11.17
CA GLU A 130 12.95 6.30 -11.85
C GLU A 130 11.99 6.40 -13.03
N LYS A 131 11.72 5.32 -13.80
CA LYS A 131 10.72 5.40 -14.89
C LYS A 131 9.27 5.38 -14.41
N ILE A 132 8.96 4.81 -13.24
CA ILE A 132 7.63 4.90 -12.63
C ILE A 132 7.44 6.31 -12.04
N MET A 133 8.47 6.89 -11.44
CA MET A 133 8.44 8.31 -11.06
C MET A 133 8.46 9.23 -12.29
N ASP A 134 9.17 8.94 -13.38
CA ASP A 134 9.11 9.68 -14.64
C ASP A 134 7.80 9.44 -15.36
N PHE A 135 7.08 8.32 -15.16
CA PHE A 135 5.75 8.11 -15.75
C PHE A 135 4.67 8.81 -14.94
N VAL A 136 4.80 8.85 -13.61
CA VAL A 136 3.94 9.64 -12.72
C VAL A 136 4.26 11.14 -12.88
N GLU A 137 5.52 11.54 -12.96
CA GLU A 137 5.98 12.90 -13.23
C GLU A 137 5.78 13.29 -14.68
N SER A 138 5.83 12.39 -15.68
CA SER A 138 5.44 12.74 -17.06
C SER A 138 3.94 12.67 -17.28
N ALA A 139 3.16 11.94 -16.47
CA ALA A 139 1.71 12.06 -16.44
C ALA A 139 1.29 13.37 -15.75
N VAL A 140 1.96 13.75 -14.65
CA VAL A 140 1.76 15.04 -13.96
C VAL A 140 2.33 16.19 -14.79
N ALA A 141 3.48 16.03 -15.44
CA ALA A 141 4.09 17.04 -16.28
C ALA A 141 3.45 17.10 -17.67
N ASN A 142 2.93 16.05 -18.28
CA ASN A 142 2.07 16.18 -19.48
C ASN A 142 0.69 16.74 -19.10
N ALA A 143 0.19 16.50 -17.87
CA ALA A 143 -0.98 17.21 -17.36
C ALA A 143 -0.69 18.70 -17.08
N MET A 144 0.56 19.08 -16.73
CA MET A 144 0.96 20.47 -16.48
C MET A 144 1.57 21.20 -17.70
N ARG A 145 2.09 20.48 -18.69
CA ARG A 145 2.69 21.00 -19.94
C ARG A 145 1.70 20.98 -21.11
N GLY A 146 0.42 20.76 -20.82
CA GLY A 146 -0.68 21.11 -21.71
C GLY A 146 -1.14 22.57 -21.58
N ILE A 147 -0.62 23.36 -20.62
CA ILE A 147 -1.09 24.74 -20.39
C ILE A 147 0.08 25.72 -20.33
N GLY A 148 0.60 26.02 -21.52
CA GLY A 148 1.48 27.14 -21.79
C GLY A 148 1.65 27.30 -23.31
N GLY A 149 0.77 27.98 -24.03
CA GLY A 149 -0.33 28.80 -23.53
C GLY A 149 -1.29 29.27 -24.61
N ARG A 150 -2.55 29.37 -24.20
CA ARG A 150 -3.44 30.53 -24.33
C ARG A 150 -4.76 30.17 -23.64
N GLY A 151 -4.94 30.66 -22.41
CA GLY A 151 -6.26 30.82 -21.76
C GLY A 151 -7.17 29.60 -21.61
N GLY A 152 -6.73 28.56 -20.90
CA GLY A 152 -7.60 27.43 -20.52
C GLY A 152 -8.54 27.75 -19.32
N PRO A 153 -9.71 27.12 -19.22
CA PRO A 153 -10.71 27.39 -18.19
C PRO A 153 -10.19 26.99 -16.80
N ARG A 154 -10.47 27.82 -15.79
CA ARG A 154 -10.08 27.57 -14.40
C ARG A 154 -10.66 26.23 -13.92
N PRO A 155 -9.90 25.45 -13.12
CA PRO A 155 -10.42 24.21 -12.54
C PRO A 155 -11.71 24.48 -11.76
N PRO A 156 -12.69 23.58 -11.81
CA PRO A 156 -13.93 23.72 -11.05
C PRO A 156 -13.58 23.78 -9.57
N ARG A 157 -14.12 24.79 -8.87
CA ARG A 157 -13.97 24.87 -7.42
C ARG A 157 -14.58 23.60 -6.81
N PRO A 158 -13.92 23.00 -5.81
CA PRO A 158 -14.52 21.89 -5.07
C PRO A 158 -15.90 22.30 -4.56
N PRO A 159 -16.89 21.38 -4.56
CA PRO A 159 -18.22 21.68 -4.06
C PRO A 159 -18.09 22.19 -2.63
N ARG A 160 -18.77 23.31 -2.34
CA ARG A 160 -18.78 23.83 -0.97
C ARG A 160 -19.43 22.78 -0.07
N PRO A 161 -18.88 22.54 1.13
CA PRO A 161 -19.57 21.76 2.14
C PRO A 161 -21.01 22.27 2.31
N PRO A 162 -21.99 21.38 2.53
CA PRO A 162 -23.36 21.81 2.78
C PRO A 162 -23.38 22.83 3.94
N GLU A 163 -24.07 23.95 3.73
CA GLU A 163 -24.19 24.97 4.76
C GLU A 163 -24.88 24.34 5.98
N PRO A 164 -24.36 24.58 7.21
CA PRO A 164 -25.06 24.16 8.41
C PRO A 164 -26.46 24.78 8.44
N PRO A 165 -27.46 24.06 8.99
CA PRO A 165 -28.83 24.56 9.06
C PRO A 165 -28.85 25.93 9.75
N ARG A 166 -29.49 26.91 9.09
CA ARG A 166 -29.63 28.25 9.65
C ARG A 166 -30.38 28.16 10.97
N PRO A 167 -29.89 28.79 12.05
CA PRO A 167 -30.67 28.88 13.28
C PRO A 167 -31.99 29.62 12.98
N PRO A 168 -33.09 29.23 13.65
CA PRO A 168 -34.37 29.90 13.47
C PRO A 168 -34.21 31.39 13.73
N ARG A 169 -34.75 32.18 12.82
CA ARG A 169 -34.75 33.65 12.85
C ARG A 169 -35.55 34.08 14.08
N GLY A 170 -34.85 34.31 15.19
CA GLY A 170 -35.44 34.88 16.39
C GLY A 170 -36.21 36.15 16.01
N GLU A 171 -37.47 36.22 16.43
CA GLU A 171 -38.30 37.40 16.29
C GLU A 171 -37.52 38.59 16.85
N ARG A 172 -37.41 39.66 16.05
CA ARG A 172 -36.94 40.94 16.54
C ARG A 172 -37.92 41.36 17.64
N LYS A 173 -37.54 41.16 18.91
CA LYS A 173 -38.18 41.87 20.02
C LYS A 173 -38.05 43.35 19.70
N ARG A 174 -39.20 43.96 19.43
CA ARG A 174 -39.36 45.41 19.32
C ARG A 174 -38.73 46.04 20.57
N ARG A 175 -38.05 47.16 20.36
CA ARG A 175 -37.73 48.10 21.42
C ARG A 175 -39.06 48.55 22.05
N GLU A 176 -39.23 48.24 23.32
CA GLU A 176 -39.97 48.98 24.34
C GLU A 176 -38.84 49.27 25.35
N ASP A 177 -38.24 50.46 25.48
CA ASP A 177 -38.79 51.81 25.60
C ASP A 177 -40.00 51.85 26.55
N ASP A 178 -39.79 51.41 27.80
CA ASP A 178 -40.55 51.81 29.01
C ASP A 178 -39.58 51.65 30.21
N ALA A 179 -38.96 52.70 30.76
CA ALA A 179 -39.53 53.77 31.58
C ALA A 179 -40.08 53.30 32.95
N TYR A 180 -39.19 52.96 33.88
CA TYR A 180 -39.34 53.06 35.35
C TYR A 180 -37.91 53.16 35.92
N ASP A 181 -37.35 54.23 36.49
CA ASP A 181 -37.82 55.25 37.45
C ASP A 181 -38.67 54.69 38.59
N TYR A 182 -37.99 54.26 39.66
CA TYR A 182 -38.07 54.80 41.02
C TYR A 182 -37.33 53.87 41.99
N GLY A 183 -36.64 54.44 42.99
CA GLY A 183 -36.49 53.79 44.29
C GLY A 183 -35.08 53.60 44.81
N SER A 184 -34.50 54.70 45.29
CA SER A 184 -33.63 54.73 46.47
C SER A 184 -34.08 53.77 47.57
N GLY A 185 -33.14 53.04 48.19
CA GLY A 185 -33.37 52.28 49.40
C GLY A 185 -32.06 51.71 49.92
N ASP A 186 -31.55 52.34 50.98
CA ASP A 186 -30.43 51.97 51.83
C ASP A 186 -30.54 50.55 52.44
N GLU A 187 -29.50 50.17 53.21
CA GLU A 187 -29.39 49.05 54.18
C GLU A 187 -28.59 47.83 53.70
N GLU A 188 -27.68 47.25 54.47
CA GLU A 188 -26.90 47.63 55.65
C GLU A 188 -25.74 46.62 55.70
N MET A 189 -24.59 47.05 56.21
CA MET A 189 -23.44 46.19 56.43
C MET A 189 -23.71 45.22 57.58
N TYR A 190 -23.30 43.96 57.41
CA TYR A 190 -22.71 43.14 58.48
C TYR A 190 -21.57 42.29 57.92
#